data_AF-A0A2X3KEV2-F1
#
_entry.id   AF-A0A2X3KEV2-F1
#
_cell.length_a   1.000
_cell.length_b   1.000
_cell.length_c   1.000
_cell.angle_alpha   90.00
_cell.angle_beta   90.00
_cell.angle_gamma   90.00
#
_symmetry.space_group_name_H-M   'P 1'
#
loop_
_entity.id
_entity.type
_entity.pdbx_description
1 polymer ?
#
loop_
_entity_poly.entity_id
_entity_poly.type
_entity_poly.pdbx_seq_one_letter_code
_entity_poly.pdbx_strand_id
1 'polypeptide(L)'
;MQALWLLALEPVSETTADHNSYGFRPMRSTHDAIESIFLRMSQKVSPKWILEGDIKGCFDNISHDWLLSHIPMDRRLLKNG
;
A
#
# COMPACT_ATOMS: atom_id res chain seq x y z
N MET A 1 -6.45 16.30 -13.41
CA MET A 1 -5.99 15.03 -14.03
C MET A 1 -5.74 13.92 -13.01
N GLN A 2 -5.07 14.18 -11.87
CA GLN A 2 -4.76 13.14 -10.88
C GLN A 2 -5.98 12.34 -10.37
N ALA A 3 -7.09 13.00 -10.04
CA ALA A 3 -8.31 12.31 -9.58
C ALA A 3 -8.89 11.31 -10.60
N LEU A 4 -8.76 11.59 -11.90
CA LEU A 4 -9.22 10.66 -12.94
C LEU A 4 -8.35 9.41 -12.98
N TRP A 5 -7.04 9.57 -12.84
CA TRP A 5 -6.10 8.44 -12.79
C TRP A 5 -6.19 7.65 -11.50
N LEU A 6 -6.52 8.31 -10.39
CA LEU A 6 -6.85 7.62 -9.14
C LEU A 6 -8.03 6.67 -9.36
N LEU A 7 -9.15 7.17 -9.90
CA LEU A 7 -10.33 6.35 -10.19
C LEU A 7 -10.03 5.19 -11.16
N ALA A 8 -9.15 5.42 -12.14
CA ALA A 8 -8.76 4.38 -13.09
C ALA A 8 -7.87 3.30 -12.46
N LEU A 9 -6.97 3.67 -11.55
CA LEU A 9 -6.02 2.75 -10.92
C LEU A 9 -6.56 2.06 -9.67
N GLU A 10 -7.53 2.66 -8.97
CA GLU A 10 -8.13 2.11 -7.75
C GLU A 10 -8.53 0.63 -7.84
N PRO A 11 -9.26 0.16 -8.89
CA PRO A 11 -9.60 -1.26 -9.00
C PRO A 11 -8.37 -2.16 -9.21
N VAL A 12 -7.32 -1.65 -9.87
CA VAL A 12 -6.08 -2.40 -10.07
C VAL A 12 -5.31 -2.51 -8.76
N SER A 13 -5.17 -1.41 -8.01
CA SER A 13 -4.50 -1.43 -6.71
C SER A 13 -5.26 -2.30 -5.70
N GLU A 14 -6.59 -2.26 -5.67
CA GLU A 14 -7.37 -3.06 -4.72
C GLU A 14 -7.26 -4.57 -4.96
N THR A 15 -7.12 -4.99 -6.22
CA THR A 15 -7.01 -6.41 -6.59
C THR A 15 -5.59 -6.95 -6.50
N THR A 16 -4.57 -6.08 -6.57
CA THR A 16 -3.15 -6.49 -6.58
C THR A 16 -2.42 -6.24 -5.25
N ALA A 17 -2.94 -5.37 -4.39
CA ALA A 17 -2.33 -5.06 -3.10
C ALA A 17 -2.42 -6.23 -2.10
N ASP A 18 -1.49 -6.24 -1.13
CA ASP A 18 -1.48 -7.24 -0.08
C ASP A 18 -2.75 -7.20 0.79
N HIS A 19 -3.18 -8.38 1.24
CA HIS A 19 -4.38 -8.51 2.07
C HIS A 19 -4.22 -7.87 3.44
N ASN A 20 -3.00 -7.78 3.99
CA ASN A 20 -2.67 -7.14 5.26
C ASN A 20 -2.15 -5.69 5.09
N SER A 21 -2.38 -5.07 3.93
CA SER A 21 -2.19 -3.63 3.73
C SER A 21 -3.49 -2.87 3.98
N TYR A 22 -3.48 -1.91 4.90
CA TYR A 22 -4.69 -1.21 5.38
C TYR A 22 -4.69 0.31 5.11
N GLY A 23 -3.53 0.92 4.89
CA GLY A 23 -3.41 2.37 4.73
C GLY A 23 -3.87 2.85 3.35
N PHE A 24 -4.54 4.01 3.31
CA PHE A 24 -4.93 4.72 2.08
C PHE A 24 -5.80 3.91 1.10
N ARG A 25 -6.54 2.92 1.59
CA ARG A 25 -7.40 2.06 0.78
C ARG A 25 -8.87 2.30 1.08
N PRO A 26 -9.76 2.28 0.07
CA PRO A 26 -11.19 2.36 0.29
C PRO A 26 -11.66 1.21 1.18
N MET A 27 -12.63 1.49 2.06
CA MET A 27 -13.26 0.50 2.94
C MET A 27 -12.30 -0.23 3.91
N ARG A 28 -11.10 0.32 4.14
CA ARG A 28 -10.14 -0.17 5.14
C ARG A 28 -9.74 0.95 6.08
N SER A 29 -9.43 0.59 7.31
CA SER A 29 -9.14 1.53 8.39
C SER A 29 -8.02 1.02 9.29
N THR A 30 -7.57 1.88 10.19
CA THR A 30 -6.62 1.50 11.25
C THR A 30 -7.20 0.47 12.22
N HIS A 31 -8.53 0.42 12.38
CA HIS A 31 -9.17 -0.57 13.26
C HIS A 31 -9.02 -1.99 12.70
N ASP A 32 -9.11 -2.16 11.39
CA ASP A 32 -8.92 -3.45 10.72
C ASP A 32 -7.47 -3.97 10.91
N ALA A 33 -6.50 -3.06 10.90
CA ALA A 33 -5.11 -3.39 11.18
C ALA A 33 -4.91 -3.86 12.63
N ILE A 34 -5.53 -3.17 13.59
CA ILE A 34 -5.49 -3.54 15.02
C ILE A 34 -6.14 -4.90 15.23
N GLU A 35 -7.30 -5.16 14.62
CA GLU A 35 -7.99 -6.45 14.70
C GLU A 35 -7.12 -7.57 14.14
N SER A 36 -6.50 -7.38 12.97
CA SER A 36 -5.59 -8.36 12.37
C SER A 36 -4.41 -8.73 13.28
N ILE A 37 -3.81 -7.71 13.93
CA ILE A 37 -2.75 -7.93 14.92
C ILE A 37 -3.31 -8.73 16.11
N PHE A 38 -4.46 -8.34 16.66
CA PHE A 38 -5.08 -9.02 17.79
C PHE A 38 -5.36 -10.51 17.49
N LEU A 39 -5.94 -10.82 16.33
CA LEU A 39 -6.26 -12.18 15.91
C LEU A 39 -5.01 -13.07 15.76
N ARG A 40 -3.86 -12.48 15.40
CA ARG A 40 -2.58 -13.20 15.26
C ARG A 40 -1.85 -13.36 16.59
N MET A 41 -1.95 -12.36 17.48
CA MET A 41 -1.17 -12.32 18.72
C MET A 41 -1.87 -12.97 19.92
N SER A 42 -3.19 -13.10 19.91
CA SER A 42 -4.00 -13.65 21.01
C SER A 42 -4.08 -15.19 21.05
N GLN A 43 -3.46 -15.88 20.09
CA GLN A 43 -3.52 -17.34 19.99
C GLN A 43 -2.64 -18.02 21.06
N LYS A 44 -2.97 -19.29 21.41
CA LYS A 44 -2.19 -20.10 22.37
C LYS A 44 -0.71 -20.20 21.97
N VAL A 45 -0.47 -20.33 20.67
CA VAL A 45 0.86 -20.27 20.07
C VAL A 45 0.89 -19.00 19.23
N SER A 46 1.64 -17.99 19.70
CA SER A 46 1.76 -16.69 19.04
C SER A 46 3.21 -16.21 19.02
N PRO A 47 3.60 -15.36 18.03
CA PRO A 47 4.92 -14.75 18.02
C PRO A 47 5.21 -14.01 19.33
N LYS A 48 6.46 -14.11 19.82
CA LYS A 48 6.90 -13.45 21.07
C LYS A 48 7.64 -12.15 20.85
N TRP A 49 8.02 -11.87 19.60
CA TRP A 49 8.78 -10.69 19.20
C TRP A 49 8.13 -10.06 17.99
N ILE A 50 8.14 -8.73 17.96
CA ILE A 50 7.66 -7.92 16.85
C ILE A 50 8.85 -7.07 16.40
N LEU A 51 9.06 -7.00 15.08
CA LEU A 51 9.97 -6.06 14.48
C LEU A 51 9.17 -4.81 14.09
N GLU A 52 9.46 -3.70 14.75
CA GLU A 52 8.96 -2.38 14.38
C GLU A 52 9.94 -1.75 13.38
N GLY A 53 9.42 -1.30 12.24
CA GLY A 53 10.21 -0.67 11.20
C GLY A 53 9.39 0.39 10.47
N ASP A 54 10.08 1.45 10.05
CA ASP A 54 9.51 2.54 9.26
C ASP A 54 10.42 2.87 8.07
N ILE A 55 9.83 3.41 7.00
CA ILE A 55 10.54 3.73 5.75
C ILE A 55 10.92 5.22 5.75
N LYS A 56 12.21 5.51 5.90
CA LYS A 56 12.74 6.87 5.84
C LYS A 56 12.52 7.50 4.46
N GLY A 57 11.81 8.63 4.43
CA GLY A 57 11.54 9.38 3.20
C GLY A 57 10.73 8.55 2.19
N CYS A 58 9.69 7.85 2.66
CA CYS A 58 8.88 6.91 1.87
C CYS A 58 8.39 7.50 0.54
N PHE A 59 7.93 8.75 0.54
CA PHE A 59 7.45 9.43 -0.68
C PHE A 59 8.57 10.15 -1.45
N ASP A 60 9.59 10.64 -0.75
CA ASP A 60 10.67 11.43 -1.35
C ASP A 60 11.63 10.58 -2.17
N ASN A 61 11.76 9.29 -1.84
CA ASN A 61 12.79 8.40 -2.38
C ASN A 61 12.25 7.33 -3.35
N ILE A 62 11.04 7.50 -3.88
CA ILE A 62 10.49 6.56 -4.87
C ILE A 62 11.17 6.76 -6.23
N SER A 63 11.83 5.72 -6.75
CA SER A 63 12.54 5.78 -8.04
C SER A 63 11.56 5.98 -9.20
N HIS A 64 11.76 7.08 -9.95
CA HIS A 64 10.94 7.39 -11.13
C HIS A 64 11.06 6.34 -12.25
N ASP A 65 12.26 5.83 -12.51
CA ASP A 65 12.48 4.77 -13.50
C ASP A 65 11.75 3.48 -13.14
N TRP A 66 11.69 3.18 -11.84
CA TRP A 66 10.92 2.03 -11.35
C TRP A 66 9.42 2.23 -11.59
N LEU A 67 8.87 3.42 -11.31
CA LEU A 67 7.46 3.73 -11.57
C LEU A 67 7.11 3.61 -13.06
N LEU A 68 7.96 4.13 -13.95
CA LEU A 68 7.75 4.06 -15.40
C LEU A 68 7.75 2.63 -15.96
N SER A 69 8.47 1.71 -15.32
CA SER A 69 8.60 0.33 -15.76
C SER A 69 7.52 -0.59 -15.19
N HIS A 70 7.00 -0.30 -13.99
CA HIS A 70 6.14 -1.23 -13.25
C HIS A 70 4.70 -0.76 -13.02
N ILE A 71 4.39 0.53 -13.18
CA ILE A 71 3.01 1.01 -13.00
C ILE A 71 2.20 0.86 -14.30
N PRO A 72 0.99 0.28 -14.24
CA PRO A 72 0.10 0.15 -15.38
C PRO A 72 -0.64 1.47 -15.69
N MET A 73 0.10 2.53 -16.00
CA MET A 73 -0.41 3.84 -16.43
C MET A 73 0.28 4.28 -17.73
N ASP A 74 -0.34 5.21 -18.47
CA ASP A 74 0.31 5.85 -19.62
C ASP A 74 1.64 6.51 -19.21
N ARG A 75 2.73 5.97 -19.76
CA ARG A 75 4.10 6.41 -19.51
C ARG A 75 4.35 7.86 -19.92
N ARG A 76 3.61 8.40 -20.89
CA ARG A 76 3.76 9.80 -21.31
C ARG A 76 3.31 10.76 -20.22
N LEU A 77 2.30 10.37 -19.45
CA LEU A 77 1.81 11.16 -18.33
C LEU A 77 2.73 11.02 -17.12
N LEU A 78 3.20 9.81 -16.83
CA LEU A 78 4.15 9.59 -15.74
C LEU A 78 5.49 10.30 -15.97
N LYS A 79 5.98 10.42 -17.20
CA LYS A 79 7.24 11.12 -17.52
C LYS A 79 7.19 12.64 -17.34
N ASN A 80 5.99 13.22 -17.38
CA ASN A 80 5.78 14.68 -17.44
C ASN A 80 5.15 15.25 -16.16
N GLY A 81 4.95 14.41 -15.13
CA GLY A 81 4.50 14.82 -13.80
C GLY A 81 5.66 14.90 -12.84
#